data_AF-A0A8T4YVD6-F1
#
_entry.id   AF-A0A8T4YVD6-F1
#
_cell.length_a   1.000
_cell.length_b   1.000
_cell.length_c   1.000
_cell.angle_alpha   90.00
_cell.angle_beta   90.00
_cell.angle_gamma   90.00
#
_symmetry.space_group_name_H-M   'P 1'
#
loop_
_entity.id
_entity.type
_entity.pdbx_description
1 polymer ?
#
loop_
_entity_poly.entity_id
_entity_poly.type
_entity_poly.pdbx_seq_one_letter_code
_entity_poly.pdbx_strand_id
1 'polypeptide(L)' 'MKREEIKVCILRVGGTNCDAETKTAFEDLGVQAQILHVNEVVKRRNLLNYNALVFPGGFSYGDYVRAGAIWAKW' A
#
# COMPACT_ATOMS: atom_id res chain seq x y z
N MET A 1 0.10 22.31 -1.29
CA MET A 1 0.98 21.16 -1.50
C MET A 1 1.06 20.92 -2.98
N LYS A 2 2.26 20.92 -3.57
CA LYS A 2 2.44 20.57 -4.98
C LYS A 2 2.25 19.06 -5.15
N ARG A 3 1.91 18.57 -6.35
CA ARG A 3 1.61 17.14 -6.57
C ARG A 3 2.82 16.25 -6.29
N GLU A 4 3.99 16.74 -6.67
CA GLU A 4 5.29 16.10 -6.46
C GLU A 4 5.73 16.01 -4.99
N GLU A 5 5.08 16.76 -4.09
CA GLU A 5 5.33 16.71 -2.64
C GLU A 5 4.44 15.68 -1.93
N ILE A 6 3.41 15.17 -2.61
CA ILE A 6 2.46 14.19 -2.04
C ILE A 6 3.13 12.82 -2.00
N LYS A 7 3.16 12.21 -0.82
CA LYS A 7 3.69 10.86 -0.60
C LYS A 7 2.57 9.86 -0.33
N VAL A 8 2.50 8.81 -1.14
CA VAL A 8 1.52 7.73 -1.04
C VAL A 8 2.23 6.44 -0.65
N CYS A 9 1.74 5.79 0.42
CA CYS A 9 2.19 4.46 0.82
C CYS A 9 1.18 3.42 0.32
N ILE A 10 1.59 2.58 -0.62
CA ILE A 10 0.85 1.43 -1.09
C ILE A 10 1.30 0.24 -0.23
N LEU A 11 0.43 -0.18 0.70
CA LEU A 11 0.73 -1.22 1.66
C LEU A 11 0.53 -2.60 1.02
N ARG A 12 1.54 -3.47 1.06
CA ARG A 12 1.41 -4.83 0.54
C ARG A 12 1.59 -5.90 1.63
N VAL A 13 0.97 -7.04 1.39
CA VAL A 13 1.17 -8.31 2.13
C VAL A 13 1.33 -9.46 1.14
N GLY A 14 1.67 -10.65 1.63
CA GLY A 14 1.62 -11.85 0.80
C GLY A 14 0.27 -12.00 0.10
N GLY A 15 0.27 -12.23 -1.21
CA GLY A 15 -0.95 -12.43 -2.01
C GLY A 15 -1.61 -11.16 -2.58
N THR A 16 -1.24 -9.95 -2.12
CA THR A 16 -1.56 -8.73 -2.88
C THR A 16 -0.83 -8.75 -4.23
N ASN A 17 -1.49 -8.27 -5.29
CA ASN A 17 -0.96 -8.35 -6.65
C ASN A 17 -1.30 -7.15 -7.55
N CYS A 18 -2.05 -6.17 -7.05
CA CYS A 18 -2.40 -4.95 -7.78
C CYS A 18 -1.57 -3.72 -7.37
N ASP A 19 -0.43 -3.92 -6.70
CA ASP A 19 0.40 -2.86 -6.16
C ASP A 19 1.17 -2.09 -7.24
N ALA A 20 1.58 -2.77 -8.32
CA ALA A 20 2.41 -2.17 -9.37
C ALA A 20 1.63 -1.16 -10.21
N GLU A 21 0.45 -1.54 -10.72
CA GLU A 21 -0.42 -0.66 -11.51
C GLU A 21 -1.00 0.48 -10.68
N THR A 22 -1.27 0.22 -9.39
CA THR A 22 -1.68 1.27 -8.45
C THR A 22 -0.57 2.31 -8.32
N LYS A 23 0.69 1.88 -8.20
CA LYS A 23 1.84 2.78 -8.15
C LYS A 23 1.97 3.60 -9.42
N THR A 24 1.91 2.96 -10.59
CA THR A 24 1.98 3.64 -11.89
C THR A 24 0.90 4.71 -12.02
N ALA A 25 -0.35 4.42 -11.61
CA ALA A 25 -1.44 5.39 -11.68
C ALA A 25 -1.19 6.66 -10.84
N PHE A 26 -0.52 6.55 -9.67
CA PHE A 26 -0.13 7.73 -8.90
C PHE A 26 1.05 8.47 -9.52
N GLU A 27 2.05 7.74 -10.03
CA GLU A 27 3.22 8.35 -10.69
C GLU A 27 2.80 9.14 -11.95
N ASP A 28 1.83 8.64 -12.71
CA ASP A 28 1.25 9.34 -13.88
C ASP A 28 0.54 10.66 -13.50
N LEU A 29 0.07 10.78 -12.26
CA LEU A 29 -0.51 12.01 -11.72
C LEU A 29 0.55 12.99 -11.19
N GLY A 30 1.83 12.61 -11.23
CA GLY A 30 2.94 13.39 -10.69
C GLY A 30 3.08 13.28 -9.17
N VAL A 31 2.58 12.20 -8.56
CA VAL A 31 2.61 11.95 -7.11
C VAL A 31 3.69 10.92 -6.77
N GLN A 32 4.36 11.07 -5.62
CA GLN A 32 5.34 10.08 -5.17
C GLN A 32 4.63 8.87 -4.52
N ALA A 33 4.71 7.70 -5.16
CA ALA A 33 4.14 6.47 -4.63
C ALA A 33 5.22 5.43 -4.30
N GLN A 34 5.09 4.80 -3.13
CA GLN A 34 5.99 3.73 -2.67
C GLN A 34 5.18 2.49 -2.31
N ILE A 35 5.63 1.34 -2.79
CA ILE A 35 5.09 0.05 -2.38
C ILE A 35 5.93 -0.46 -1.21
N LEU A 36 5.30 -0.70 -0.06
CA LEU A 36 5.98 -1.17 1.14
C LEU A 36 5.23 -2.36 1.75
N HIS A 37 5.98 -3.38 2.18
CA HIS A 37 5.38 -4.47 2.92
C HIS A 37 4.95 -3.99 4.31
N VAL A 38 3.78 -4.42 4.82
CA VAL A 38 3.22 -3.94 6.10
C VAL A 38 4.23 -4.06 7.26
N ASN A 39 4.96 -5.17 7.34
CA ASN A 39 6.01 -5.41 8.34
C ASN A 39 7.11 -4.34 8.34
N GLU A 40 7.45 -3.78 7.18
CA GLU A 40 8.47 -2.74 7.06
C GLU A 40 7.96 -1.41 7.65
N VAL A 41 6.72 -1.06 7.36
CA VAL A 41 6.07 0.17 7.88
C VAL A 41 5.88 0.07 9.39
N VAL A 42 5.43 -1.08 9.90
CA VAL A 42 5.30 -1.34 11.34
C VAL A 42 6.65 -1.22 12.04
N LYS A 43 7.72 -1.79 11.47
CA LYS A 43 9.07 -1.70 12.02
C LYS A 43 9.60 -0.26 12.04
N ARG A 44 9.33 0.52 10.98
CA ARG A 44 9.80 1.92 10.86
C ARG A 44 8.97 2.92 11.66
N ARG A 45 7.72 2.58 12.02
CA ARG A 45 6.77 3.47 12.72
C ARG A 45 6.60 4.84 12.04
N ASN A 46 6.62 4.85 10.71
CA ASN A 46 6.68 6.06 9.89
C ASN A 46 5.39 6.33 9.08
N LEU A 47 4.25 5.75 9.48
CA LEU A 47 2.99 5.85 8.74
C LEU A 47 2.54 7.30 8.54
N LEU A 48 2.82 8.16 9.53
CA LEU A 48 2.49 9.59 9.50
C LEU A 48 3.35 10.42 8.54
N ASN A 49 4.39 9.83 7.93
CA ASN A 49 5.22 10.51 6.92
C ASN A 49 4.56 10.51 5.53
N TYR A 50 3.42 9.84 5.38
CA TYR A 50 2.68 9.71 4.13
C TYR A 50 1.40 10.54 4.19
N ASN A 51 1.03 11.13 3.05
CA ASN A 51 -0.21 11.89 2.90
C ASN A 51 -1.42 11.00 2.59
N ALA A 52 -1.18 9.82 2.02
CA ALA A 52 -2.22 8.83 1.74
C ALA A 52 -1.70 7.41 1.94
N LEU A 53 -2.63 6.53 2.33
CA LEU A 53 -2.42 5.09 2.41
C LEU A 53 -3.32 4.41 1.39
N VAL A 54 -2.79 3.40 0.71
CA VAL A 54 -3.53 2.62 -0.27
C VAL A 54 -3.38 1.15 0.07
N PHE A 55 -4.51 0.45 0.12
CA PHE A 55 -4.58 -0.99 0.25
C PHE A 55 -4.91 -1.54 -1.15
N PRO A 56 -3.90 -1.96 -1.94
CA PRO A 56 -4.10 -2.48 -3.28
C PRO A 56 -4.90 -3.78 -3.27
N GLY A 57 -5.50 -4.08 -4.41
CA GLY A 57 -6.23 -5.33 -4.65
C GLY A 57 -5.34 -6.58 -4.69
N GLY A 58 -6.01 -7.72 -4.84
CA GLY A 58 -5.44 -9.05 -4.98
C GLY A 58 -6.08 -10.07 -4.06
N PHE A 59 -5.32 -11.11 -3.73
CA PHE A 59 -5.75 -12.24 -2.91
C PHE A 59 -4.89 -12.31 -1.65
N SER A 60 -5.01 -11.32 -0.77
CA SER A 60 -4.20 -11.25 0.46
C SER A 60 -4.28 -12.57 1.24
N TYR A 61 -3.12 -13.18 1.50
CA TYR A 61 -3.01 -14.51 2.11
C TYR A 61 -3.84 -15.60 1.40
N GLY A 62 -3.99 -15.47 0.07
CA GLY A 62 -4.75 -16.40 -0.76
C GLY A 62 -6.26 -16.41 -0.47
N ASP A 63 -6.77 -15.38 0.20
CA ASP A 63 -8.16 -15.31 0.70
C ASP A 63 -8.58 -16.53 1.55
N TYR A 64 -7.59 -17.16 2.21
CA TYR A 64 -7.72 -18.48 2.84
C TYR A 64 -8.91 -18.64 3.79
N VAL A 65 -9.28 -17.59 4.54
CA VAL A 65 -10.50 -17.57 5.38
C VAL A 65 -11.64 -16.86 4.66
N ARG A 66 -11.38 -15.63 4.20
CA ARG A 66 -12.23 -14.73 3.44
C ARG A 66 -11.33 -13.62 2.90
N ALA A 67 -11.69 -13.05 1.75
CA ALA A 67 -11.04 -11.86 1.20
C ALA A 67 -10.76 -10.80 2.28
N GLY A 68 -9.50 -10.39 2.41
CA GLY A 68 -9.02 -9.37 3.34
C GLY A 68 -9.03 -9.71 4.83
N ALA A 69 -9.65 -10.82 5.26
CA ALA A 69 -9.89 -11.10 6.68
C ALA A 69 -8.60 -11.31 7.49
N ILE A 70 -7.60 -11.98 6.91
CA ILE A 70 -6.31 -12.20 7.59
C ILE A 70 -5.52 -10.89 7.68
N TRP A 71 -5.56 -10.05 6.65
CA TRP A 71 -4.82 -8.78 6.66
C TRP A 71 -5.42 -7.75 7.62
N ALA A 72 -6.75 -7.72 7.75
CA ALA A 72 -7.43 -6.85 8.71
C ALA A 72 -7.31 -7.32 10.17
N LYS A 73 -6.75 -8.51 10.42
CA LYS A 73 -6.59 -9.07 11.75
C LYS A 73 -5.31 -8.55 12.39
N TRP A 74 -5.44 -8.09 13.63
CA TRP A 74 -4.39 -7.52 14.47
C TRP A 74 -3.69 -8.60 15.30
#